data_AF-A0A483EGK2-F1
#
_entry.id   AF-A0A483EGK2-F1
#
_cell.length_a   1.000
_cell.length_b   1.000
_cell.length_c   1.000
_cell.angle_alpha   90.00
_cell.angle_beta   90.00
_cell.angle_gamma   90.00
#
_symmetry.space_group_name_H-M   'P 1'
#
loop_
_entity.id
_entity.type
_entity.pdbx_description
1 polymer ?
#
loop_
_entity_poly.entity_id
_entity_poly.type
_entity_poly.pdbx_seq_one_letter_code
_entity_poly.pdbx_strand_id
1 'polypeptide(L)'
;ILFYSKTFDTILRLDEFPDSALQGESIYVFKTSIEKVKDYYIDYSIESAFKFTGPDQVIVIDEKTGKPQEKVQETDDNGNPVMKNGEPVMIDDPDGFQPVILKRLPEVTIAN
;
A
#
# COMPACT_ATOMS: atom_id res chain seq x y z
N ILE A 1 -5.16 -4.60 8.00
CA ILE A 1 -6.19 -5.23 7.12
C ILE A 1 -5.51 -6.13 6.08
N LEU A 2 -6.09 -7.27 5.70
CA LEU A 2 -5.58 -8.13 4.61
C LEU A 2 -6.41 -7.98 3.34
N PHE A 3 -5.75 -7.76 2.21
CA PHE A 3 -6.36 -7.62 0.89
C PHE A 3 -5.86 -8.71 -0.04
N TYR A 4 -6.78 -9.48 -0.61
CA TYR A 4 -6.45 -10.48 -1.62
C TYR A 4 -6.79 -9.96 -3.02
N SER A 5 -5.76 -9.85 -3.87
CA SER A 5 -5.94 -9.59 -5.29
C SER A 5 -6.19 -10.90 -6.02
N LYS A 6 -7.40 -11.10 -6.55
CA LYS A 6 -7.71 -12.27 -7.39
C LYS A 6 -6.91 -12.28 -8.71
N THR A 7 -6.65 -11.09 -9.27
CA THR A 7 -5.94 -10.95 -10.55
C THR A 7 -4.50 -11.42 -10.46
N PHE A 8 -3.83 -11.09 -9.36
CA PHE A 8 -2.42 -11.42 -9.16
C PHE A 8 -2.21 -12.51 -8.12
N ASP A 9 -3.31 -13.06 -7.59
CA ASP A 9 -3.37 -14.09 -6.56
C ASP A 9 -2.41 -13.80 -5.38
N THR A 10 -2.39 -12.56 -4.90
CA THR A 10 -1.45 -12.09 -3.86
C THR A 10 -2.17 -11.42 -2.69
N ILE A 11 -1.55 -11.45 -1.52
CA ILE A 11 -2.07 -10.82 -0.30
C ILE A 11 -1.23 -9.58 0.03
N LEU A 12 -1.92 -8.47 0.23
CA LEU A 12 -1.37 -7.23 0.78
C LEU A 12 -1.82 -7.06 2.23
N ARG A 13 -0.92 -6.63 3.09
CA ARG A 13 -1.21 -6.20 4.45
C ARG A 13 -1.14 -4.67 4.50
N LEU A 14 -2.24 -4.04 4.89
CA LEU A 14 -2.26 -2.64 5.29
C LEU A 14 -2.10 -2.58 6.82
N ASP A 15 -1.07 -1.89 7.28
CA ASP A 15 -0.77 -1.72 8.70
C ASP A 15 -1.34 -0.41 9.21
N GLU A 16 -2.66 -0.35 9.38
CA GLU A 16 -3.29 0.53 10.36
C GLU A 16 -4.77 0.19 10.54
N PHE A 17 -5.29 0.53 11.72
CA PHE A 17 -6.71 0.58 12.03
C PHE A 17 -6.96 1.91 12.73
N PRO A 18 -8.03 2.64 12.38
CA PRO A 18 -8.43 3.78 13.17
C PRO A 18 -8.94 3.27 14.53
N ASP A 19 -8.64 3.96 15.62
CA ASP A 19 -9.06 3.57 16.97
C ASP A 19 -10.58 3.29 17.08
N SER A 20 -11.38 3.92 16.22
CA SER A 20 -12.83 3.72 16.10
C SER A 20 -13.24 2.33 15.60
N ALA A 21 -12.40 1.66 14.79
CA ALA A 21 -12.63 0.29 14.32
C ALA A 21 -12.51 -0.74 15.45
N LEU A 22 -11.86 -0.39 16.56
CA LEU A 22 -11.72 -1.23 17.75
C LEU A 22 -12.94 -1.17 18.68
N GLN A 23 -13.93 -0.31 18.40
CA GLN A 23 -15.05 -0.02 19.31
C GLN A 23 -16.46 -0.36 18.77
N GLY A 24 -16.60 -1.08 17.65
CA GLY A 24 -17.91 -1.42 17.04
C GLY A 24 -17.99 -2.78 16.34
N GLU A 25 -19.15 -3.11 15.76
CA GLU A 25 -19.31 -4.30 14.88
C GLU A 25 -18.43 -4.14 13.63
N SER A 26 -17.21 -4.63 13.77
CA SER A 26 -16.04 -4.42 12.90
C SER A 26 -16.33 -4.44 11.40
N ILE A 27 -17.18 -5.34 10.90
CA ILE A 27 -17.49 -5.52 9.46
C ILE A 27 -18.08 -4.27 8.81
N TYR A 28 -18.91 -3.50 9.51
CA TYR A 28 -19.54 -2.31 8.93
C TYR A 28 -18.51 -1.18 8.72
N VAL A 29 -17.59 -1.03 9.68
CA VAL A 29 -16.50 -0.05 9.61
C VAL A 29 -15.57 -0.34 8.43
N PHE A 30 -15.26 -1.61 8.16
CA PHE A 30 -14.48 -2.01 6.97
C PHE A 30 -15.14 -1.61 5.64
N LYS A 31 -16.47 -1.75 5.54
CA LYS A 31 -17.22 -1.40 4.32
C LYS A 31 -17.24 0.11 4.08
N THR A 32 -17.17 0.90 5.14
CA THR A 32 -17.12 2.36 5.04
C THR A 32 -15.71 2.91 4.87
N SER A 33 -14.68 2.17 5.30
CA SER A 33 -13.30 2.66 5.24
C SER A 33 -12.64 2.40 3.89
N ILE A 34 -13.04 1.36 3.16
CA ILE A 34 -12.37 0.98 1.92
C ILE A 34 -13.33 1.02 0.74
N GLU A 35 -12.95 1.79 -0.28
CA GLU A 35 -13.67 1.89 -1.55
C GLU A 35 -12.82 1.35 -2.70
N LYS A 36 -13.42 0.52 -3.56
CA LYS A 36 -12.78 0.12 -4.82
C LYS A 36 -13.21 1.08 -5.93
N VAL A 37 -12.26 1.83 -6.48
CA VAL A 37 -12.49 2.74 -7.61
C VAL A 37 -11.82 2.17 -8.85
N LYS A 38 -12.61 1.65 -9.79
CA LYS A 38 -12.13 1.01 -11.03
C LYS A 38 -11.12 -0.11 -10.77
N ASP A 39 -9.84 0.19 -10.96
CA ASP A 39 -8.69 -0.71 -10.87
C ASP A 39 -7.78 -0.42 -9.66
N TYR A 40 -8.20 0.45 -8.73
CA TYR A 40 -7.50 0.75 -7.49
C TYR A 40 -8.43 0.80 -6.28
N TYR A 41 -7.83 1.01 -5.10
CA TYR A 41 -8.50 1.03 -3.81
C TYR A 41 -8.17 2.33 -3.07
N ILE A 42 -9.16 2.92 -2.41
CA ILE A 42 -9.01 4.04 -1.47
C ILE A 42 -9.29 3.48 -0.09
N ASP A 43 -8.38 3.70 0.86
CA ASP A 43 -8.58 3.40 2.26
C ASP A 43 -8.62 4.71 3.05
N TYR A 44 -9.84 5.15 3.36
CA TYR A 44 -10.14 6.36 4.13
C TYR A 44 -9.65 6.27 5.57
N SER A 45 -9.29 5.07 6.08
CA SER A 45 -8.78 4.95 7.44
C SER A 45 -7.31 5.35 7.60
N ILE A 46 -6.56 5.30 6.51
CA ILE A 46 -5.14 5.66 6.43
C ILE A 46 -4.91 6.81 5.41
N GLU A 47 -6.00 7.46 5.00
CA GLU A 47 -6.02 8.58 4.05
C GLU A 47 -5.18 8.32 2.79
N SER A 48 -5.20 7.08 2.28
CA SER A 48 -4.30 6.64 1.22
C SER A 48 -5.01 5.81 0.15
N ALA A 49 -4.54 5.91 -1.09
CA ALA A 49 -5.01 5.09 -2.20
C ALA A 49 -3.87 4.24 -2.77
N PHE A 50 -4.18 3.00 -3.16
CA PHE A 50 -3.18 2.06 -3.64
C PHE A 50 -3.70 1.18 -4.78
N LYS A 51 -2.76 0.67 -5.58
CA LYS A 51 -3.04 -0.17 -6.74
C LYS A 51 -2.06 -1.33 -6.83
N PHE A 52 -2.58 -2.53 -7.04
CA PHE A 52 -1.76 -3.66 -7.46
C PHE A 52 -1.37 -3.50 -8.93
N THR A 53 -0.08 -3.53 -9.21
CA THR A 53 0.46 -3.50 -10.58
C THR A 53 1.15 -4.80 -10.98
N GLY A 54 1.35 -5.71 -10.01
CA GLY A 54 1.91 -7.05 -10.22
C GLY A 54 1.66 -7.98 -9.03
N PRO A 55 2.08 -9.26 -9.13
CA PRO A 55 1.96 -10.25 -8.05
C PRO A 55 2.81 -9.93 -6.82
N ASP A 56 3.84 -9.11 -7.00
CA ASP A 56 4.78 -8.67 -5.98
C ASP A 56 4.95 -7.14 -6.01
N GLN A 57 3.97 -6.43 -6.58
CA GLN A 57 4.04 -4.99 -6.76
C GLN A 57 2.71 -4.29 -6.42
N VAL A 58 2.80 -3.33 -5.51
CA VAL A 58 1.75 -2.38 -5.14
C VAL A 58 2.38 -1.00 -5.17
N ILE A 59 1.64 -0.02 -5.67
CA ILE A 59 2.03 1.39 -5.65
C ILE A 59 0.99 2.22 -4.91
N VAL A 60 1.45 3.28 -4.26
CA VAL A 60 0.59 4.35 -3.75
C VAL A 60 0.25 5.28 -4.91
N ILE A 61 -0.99 5.73 -4.96
CA ILE A 61 -1.53 6.58 -6.00
C ILE A 61 -2.27 7.77 -5.39
N ASP A 62 -2.40 8.84 -6.16
CA ASP A 62 -3.31 9.94 -5.84
C ASP A 62 -4.76 9.45 -5.97
N GLU A 63 -5.56 9.65 -4.91
CA GLU A 63 -6.93 9.13 -4.82
C GLU A 63 -7.86 9.70 -5.90
N LYS A 64 -7.61 10.95 -6.34
CA LYS A 64 -8.48 11.72 -7.24
C LYS A 64 -8.20 11.38 -8.70
N THR A 65 -6.93 11.18 -9.04
CA THR A 65 -6.46 10.98 -10.41
C THR A 65 -6.16 9.52 -10.73
N GLY A 66 -5.93 8.68 -9.71
CA GLY A 66 -5.54 7.28 -9.87
C GLY A 66 -4.10 7.09 -10.39
N LYS A 67 -3.30 8.16 -10.42
CA LYS A 67 -1.93 8.16 -10.92
C LYS A 67 -0.93 7.89 -9.78
N PRO A 68 0.25 7.32 -10.07
CA PRO A 68 1.30 7.19 -9.06
C PRO A 68 1.58 8.52 -8.38
N GLN A 69 1.78 8.49 -7.06
CA GLN A 69 2.26 9.67 -6.35
C GLN A 69 3.64 10.08 -6.86
N GLU A 70 3.96 11.37 -6.77
CA GLU A 70 5.29 11.85 -7.11
C GLU A 70 6.32 11.29 -6.15
N LYS A 71 7.47 10.91 -6.68
CA LYS A 71 8.61 10.49 -5.87
C LYS A 71 9.24 11.70 -5.22
N VAL A 72 9.77 11.51 -4.02
CA VAL A 72 10.55 12.53 -3.30
C VAL A 72 12.04 12.25 -3.47
N GLN A 73 12.85 13.30 -3.29
CA GLN A 73 14.30 13.14 -3.29
C GLN A 73 14.72 12.46 -1.98
N GLU A 74 15.52 11.41 -2.08
CA GLU A 74 16.16 10.80 -0.92
C GLU A 74 17.14 11.79 -0.30
N THR A 75 17.08 11.98 1.02
CA THR A 75 17.99 12.85 1.76
C THR A 75 18.88 12.04 2.70
N ASP A 76 20.14 12.43 2.84
CA ASP A 76 21.05 11.88 3.85
C ASP A 76 20.68 12.36 5.26
N ASP A 77 21.37 11.86 6.29
CA ASP A 77 21.16 12.21 7.69
C ASP A 77 21.31 13.72 7.99
N ASN A 78 21.91 14.49 7.07
CA ASN A 78 22.11 15.94 7.18
C ASN A 78 21.09 16.73 6.36
N GLY A 79 20.13 16.07 5.70
CA GLY A 79 19.11 16.69 4.86
C GLY A 79 19.58 17.05 3.45
N ASN A 80 20.73 16.58 3.00
CA ASN A 80 21.21 16.82 1.63
C ASN A 80 20.70 15.73 0.68
N PRO A 81 20.39 16.04 -0.60
CA PRO A 81 19.99 15.02 -1.56
C PRO A 81 21.06 13.96 -1.76
N VAL A 82 20.67 12.69 -1.69
CA VAL A 82 21.51 11.56 -2.07
C VAL A 82 21.67 11.57 -3.58
N MET A 83 22.92 11.63 -4.07
CA MET A 83 23.22 11.72 -5.50
C MET A 83 23.77 10.40 -6.03
N LYS A 84 23.27 9.97 -7.20
CA LYS A 84 23.79 8.81 -7.94
C LYS A 84 24.04 9.22 -9.39
N ASN A 85 25.28 9.07 -9.86
CA ASN A 85 25.71 9.49 -11.21
C ASN A 85 25.44 10.99 -11.53
N GLY A 86 25.42 11.85 -10.51
CA GLY A 86 25.18 13.28 -10.69
C GLY A 86 23.71 13.70 -10.70
N GLU A 87 22.78 12.76 -10.51
CA GLU A 87 21.35 13.03 -10.37
C GLU A 87 20.85 12.66 -8.96
N PRO A 88 19.85 13.36 -8.40
CA PRO A 88 19.24 12.98 -7.12
C PRO A 88 18.56 11.62 -7.22
N VAL A 89 18.69 10.81 -6.18
CA VAL A 89 17.95 9.56 -6.06
C VAL A 89 16.51 9.87 -5.68
N MET A 90 15.56 9.31 -6.44
CA MET A 90 14.13 9.51 -6.23
C MET A 90 13.53 8.25 -5.59
N ILE A 91 12.93 8.39 -4.41
CA ILE A 91 12.30 7.32 -3.63
C ILE A 91 10.80 7.58 -3.43
N ASP A 92 10.08 6.55 -3.03
CA ASP A 92 8.71 6.73 -2.54
C ASP A 92 8.76 7.49 -1.21
N ASP A 93 7.75 8.32 -0.93
CA ASP A 93 7.70 9.18 0.25
C ASP A 93 7.82 8.33 1.54
N PRO A 94 8.91 8.44 2.32
CA PRO A 94 9.11 7.64 3.52
C PRO A 94 8.09 7.96 4.62
N ASP A 95 7.54 9.18 4.63
CA ASP A 95 6.46 9.58 5.54
C ASP A 95 5.07 9.21 4.98
N GLY A 96 5.01 8.86 3.69
CA GLY A 96 3.82 8.34 3.04
C GLY A 96 3.49 6.90 3.46
N PHE A 97 2.27 6.46 3.14
CA PHE A 97 1.83 5.10 3.41
C PHE A 97 2.72 4.05 2.70
N GLN A 98 3.28 3.09 3.45
CA GLN A 98 4.14 2.04 2.93
C GLN A 98 3.47 0.65 3.02
N PRO A 99 2.78 0.18 1.95
CA PRO A 99 2.10 -1.10 1.98
C PRO A 99 3.06 -2.31 2.04
N VAL A 100 2.73 -3.31 2.86
CA VAL A 100 3.53 -4.53 2.98
C VAL A 100 2.91 -5.68 2.18
N ILE A 101 3.59 -6.10 1.12
CA ILE A 101 3.20 -7.29 0.35
C ILE A 101 3.65 -8.54 1.12
N LEU A 102 2.69 -9.40 1.44
CA LEU A 102 3.01 -10.68 2.07
C LEU A 102 3.46 -11.65 0.98
N LYS A 103 4.66 -12.21 1.12
CA LYS A 103 5.11 -13.31 0.26
C LYS A 103 4.08 -14.44 0.34
N ARG A 104 3.66 -14.97 -0.81
CA ARG A 104 2.87 -16.20 -0.84
C ARG A 104 3.63 -17.28 -0.07
N LEU A 105 2.95 -17.91 0.89
CA LEU A 105 3.44 -19.14 1.46
C LEU A 105 3.49 -20.19 0.33
N PRO A 106 4.53 -21.04 0.28
CA PRO A 106 4.53 -22.17 -0.65
C PRO A 106 3.24 -22.97 -0.45
N GLU A 107 2.67 -23.49 -1.54
CA GLU A 107 1.50 -24.37 -1.47
C GLU A 107 1.76 -25.45 -0.42
N VAL A 108 0.93 -25.50 0.63
CA VAL A 108 1.02 -26.56 1.63
C VAL A 108 0.58 -27.84 0.95
N THR A 109 1.55 -28.65 0.53
CA THR A 109 1.27 -30.02 0.10
C THR A 109 0.91 -30.80 1.35
N ILE A 110 -0.37 -31.08 1.55
CA ILE A 110 -0.80 -32.01 2.60
C ILE A 110 -0.31 -33.40 2.16
N ALA A 111 0.71 -33.92 2.84
CA ALA A 111 1.08 -35.32 2.70
C ALA A 111 -0.05 -36.16 3.32
N ASN A 112 -0.69 -36.99 2.49
CA ASN A 112 -1.65 -38.01 2.95
C ASN A 112 -0.93 -39.12 3.72
#